data_AF-A0AAW8L2Q2-F1
#
_entry.id   AF-A0AAW8L2Q2-F1
#
_cell.length_a   1.000
_cell.length_b   1.000
_cell.length_c   1.000
_cell.angle_alpha   90.00
_cell.angle_beta   90.00
_cell.angle_gamma   90.00
#
_symmetry.space_group_name_H-M   'P 1'
#
loop_
_entity.id
_entity.type
_entity.pdbx_description
1 polymer ?
#
loop_
_entity_poly.entity_id
_entity_poly.type
_entity_poly.pdbx_seq_one_letter_code
_entity_poly.pdbx_strand_id
1 'polypeptide(L)'
;QENNQDSQVIGEISTTINKLYPNKNFNPCSIYNILINNLYNKGCDTVDYKNWQEALNKKSITSNEIKKVVHTFIEDPLHENILNDSKSIINDLKFNSLKKIKIRNYFNNLIIDLYNPTSYHIEVENIIKPLVAHLVEAGVDDIEAIIEEIKIQVSNHPRKELLDVEDELIAHIILYILQIIGI
;
A
#
# COMPACT_ATOMS: atom_id res chain seq x y z
N GLN A 1 -13.58 -18.65 18.93
CA GLN A 1 -14.86 -18.09 18.43
C GLN A 1 -14.64 -16.96 17.43
N GLU A 2 -13.55 -16.18 17.54
CA GLU A 2 -13.21 -15.07 16.63
C GLU A 2 -13.06 -15.45 15.15
N ASN A 3 -12.33 -16.53 14.81
CA ASN A 3 -12.14 -16.96 13.41
C ASN A 3 -13.43 -17.20 12.61
N ASN A 4 -14.55 -17.49 13.29
CA ASN A 4 -15.83 -17.75 12.62
C ASN A 4 -16.56 -16.45 12.23
N GLN A 5 -16.38 -15.37 13.02
CA GLN A 5 -17.00 -14.07 12.74
C GLN A 5 -16.29 -13.37 11.58
N ASP A 6 -14.95 -13.39 11.56
CA ASP A 6 -14.17 -12.84 10.45
C ASP A 6 -14.52 -13.50 9.12
N SER A 7 -14.58 -14.83 9.11
CA SER A 7 -14.93 -15.62 7.93
C SER A 7 -16.35 -15.30 7.43
N GLN A 8 -17.28 -15.06 8.34
CA GLN A 8 -18.65 -14.68 7.99
C GLN A 8 -18.70 -13.28 7.35
N VAL A 9 -18.00 -12.29 7.93
CA VAL A 9 -17.96 -10.93 7.40
C VAL A 9 -17.26 -10.89 6.04
N ILE A 10 -16.15 -11.62 5.86
CA ILE A 10 -15.48 -11.79 4.56
C ILE A 10 -16.44 -12.40 3.53
N GLY A 11 -17.22 -13.41 3.92
CA GLY A 11 -18.25 -14.02 3.08
C GLY A 11 -19.37 -13.04 2.68
N GLU A 12 -19.81 -12.19 3.60
CA GLU A 12 -20.80 -11.15 3.35
C GLU A 12 -20.27 -10.04 2.44
N ILE A 13 -19.00 -9.61 2.63
CA ILE A 13 -18.30 -8.69 1.72
C ILE A 13 -18.27 -9.28 0.31
N SER A 14 -17.85 -10.53 0.18
CA SER A 14 -17.77 -11.22 -1.11
C SER A 14 -19.13 -11.34 -1.81
N THR A 15 -20.15 -11.71 -1.06
CA THR A 15 -21.52 -11.83 -1.59
C THR A 15 -22.08 -10.48 -2.01
N THR A 16 -21.81 -9.43 -1.24
CA THR A 16 -22.31 -8.07 -1.50
C THR A 16 -21.63 -7.46 -2.71
N ILE A 17 -20.31 -7.61 -2.83
CA ILE A 17 -19.57 -7.13 -3.98
C ILE A 17 -20.00 -7.83 -5.26
N ASN A 18 -20.13 -9.16 -5.24
CA ASN A 18 -20.60 -9.92 -6.41
C ASN A 18 -22.00 -9.50 -6.87
N LYS A 19 -22.87 -9.07 -5.96
CA LYS A 19 -24.21 -8.54 -6.29
C LYS A 19 -24.16 -7.16 -6.93
N LEU A 20 -23.27 -6.28 -6.44
CA LEU A 20 -23.17 -4.90 -6.91
C LEU A 20 -22.33 -4.78 -8.19
N TYR A 21 -21.31 -5.64 -8.34
CA TYR A 21 -20.35 -5.63 -9.44
C TYR A 21 -20.13 -7.07 -9.97
N PRO A 22 -21.11 -7.61 -10.70
CA PRO A 22 -21.02 -8.97 -11.22
C PRO A 22 -19.85 -9.11 -12.21
N ASN A 23 -19.17 -10.26 -12.19
CA ASN A 23 -18.04 -10.61 -13.06
C ASN A 23 -16.75 -9.79 -12.87
N LYS A 24 -16.62 -9.05 -11.77
CA LYS A 24 -15.37 -8.38 -11.39
C LYS A 24 -14.53 -9.28 -10.48
N ASN A 25 -13.22 -9.25 -10.67
CA ASN A 25 -12.27 -9.92 -9.77
C ASN A 25 -11.96 -8.99 -8.58
N PHE A 26 -12.01 -9.50 -7.35
CA PHE A 26 -11.68 -8.74 -6.16
C PHE A 26 -11.20 -9.68 -5.04
N ASN A 27 -10.46 -9.15 -4.05
CA ASN A 27 -10.02 -9.91 -2.88
C ASN A 27 -10.81 -9.49 -1.63
N PRO A 28 -11.82 -10.28 -1.19
CA PRO A 28 -12.64 -9.93 -0.04
C PRO A 28 -11.85 -9.91 1.28
N CYS A 29 -10.77 -10.68 1.41
CA CYS A 29 -9.91 -10.66 2.61
C CYS A 29 -9.14 -9.34 2.71
N SER A 30 -8.63 -8.83 1.58
CA SER A 30 -7.96 -7.52 1.55
C SER A 30 -8.91 -6.39 1.94
N ILE A 31 -10.15 -6.41 1.42
CA ILE A 31 -11.18 -5.42 1.76
C ILE A 31 -11.54 -5.51 3.25
N TYR A 32 -11.73 -6.71 3.78
CA TYR A 32 -12.00 -6.94 5.20
C TYR A 32 -10.89 -6.37 6.09
N ASN A 33 -9.63 -6.72 5.81
CA ASN A 33 -8.48 -6.28 6.61
C ASN A 33 -8.35 -4.75 6.61
N ILE A 34 -8.59 -4.08 5.48
CA ILE A 34 -8.56 -2.62 5.39
C ILE A 34 -9.70 -1.98 6.20
N LEU A 35 -10.90 -2.53 6.13
CA LEU A 35 -12.03 -2.03 6.92
C LEU A 35 -11.79 -2.23 8.42
N ILE A 36 -11.30 -3.40 8.82
CA ILE A 36 -10.99 -3.69 10.22
C ILE A 36 -9.84 -2.83 10.73
N ASN A 37 -8.77 -2.65 9.95
CA ASN A 37 -7.66 -1.78 10.35
C ASN A 37 -8.08 -0.31 10.41
N ASN A 38 -8.94 0.16 9.49
CA ASN A 38 -9.53 1.51 9.60
C ASN A 38 -10.37 1.67 10.87
N LEU A 39 -11.15 0.64 11.26
CA LEU A 39 -11.88 0.62 12.52
C LEU A 39 -10.93 0.65 13.73
N TYR A 40 -9.87 -0.15 13.71
CA TYR A 40 -8.87 -0.17 14.79
C TYR A 40 -8.15 1.17 14.92
N ASN A 41 -7.67 1.76 13.81
CA ASN A 41 -6.98 3.04 13.80
C ASN A 41 -7.89 4.17 14.33
N LYS A 42 -9.14 4.24 13.87
CA LYS A 42 -10.15 5.16 14.41
C LYS A 42 -10.51 4.87 15.88
N GLY A 43 -10.39 3.61 16.30
CA GLY A 43 -10.65 3.13 17.64
C GLY A 43 -9.61 3.56 18.68
N CYS A 44 -8.34 3.70 18.26
CA CYS A 44 -7.19 3.92 19.13
C CYS A 44 -6.94 5.39 19.53
N ASP A 45 -7.50 6.38 18.82
CA ASP A 45 -7.08 7.79 19.01
C ASP A 45 -7.62 8.45 20.29
N THR A 46 -8.75 8.01 20.85
CA THR A 46 -9.30 8.59 22.10
C THR A 46 -10.23 7.62 22.84
N VAL A 47 -10.05 7.57 24.16
CA VAL A 47 -10.82 6.71 25.08
C VAL A 47 -12.16 7.35 25.45
N ASP A 48 -12.19 8.68 25.66
CA ASP A 48 -13.38 9.41 26.11
C ASP A 48 -13.88 10.42 25.09
N TYR A 49 -14.91 10.05 24.32
CA TYR A 49 -15.72 11.00 23.56
C TYR A 49 -16.84 11.54 24.44
N LYS A 50 -16.85 12.85 24.68
CA LYS A 50 -17.92 13.51 25.47
C LYS A 50 -19.28 13.53 24.76
N ASN A 51 -19.30 13.30 23.44
CA ASN A 51 -20.49 13.37 22.60
C ASN A 51 -20.63 12.13 21.73
N TRP A 52 -21.79 11.47 21.79
CA TRP A 52 -22.14 10.29 21.00
C TRP A 52 -22.07 10.55 19.48
N GLN A 53 -22.48 11.73 19.02
CA GLN A 53 -22.40 12.09 17.59
C GLN A 53 -20.94 12.24 17.13
N GLU A 54 -20.08 12.73 18.01
CA GLU A 54 -18.65 12.88 17.74
C GLU A 54 -17.96 11.51 17.71
N ALA A 55 -18.34 10.61 18.62
CA ALA A 55 -17.89 9.22 18.62
C ALA A 55 -18.32 8.49 17.34
N LEU A 56 -19.58 8.64 16.91
CA LEU A 56 -20.07 8.04 15.67
C LEU A 56 -19.29 8.54 14.44
N ASN A 57 -19.06 9.85 14.33
CA ASN A 57 -18.31 10.41 13.20
C ASN A 57 -16.84 10.00 13.19
N LYS A 58 -16.20 9.88 14.36
CA LYS A 58 -14.76 9.60 14.46
C LYS A 58 -14.42 8.11 14.55
N LYS A 59 -15.31 7.25 15.09
CA LYS A 59 -15.09 5.79 15.25
C LYS A 59 -15.82 4.91 14.24
N SER A 60 -16.68 5.45 13.38
CA SER A 60 -17.39 4.65 12.37
C SER A 60 -16.70 4.73 11.01
N ILE A 61 -16.81 3.65 10.23
CA ILE A 61 -16.56 3.73 8.79
C ILE A 61 -17.85 4.17 8.12
N THR A 62 -17.78 5.29 7.40
CA THR A 62 -18.91 5.82 6.64
C THR A 62 -19.13 5.01 5.37
N SER A 63 -20.37 5.00 4.87
CA SER A 63 -20.70 4.35 3.60
C SER A 63 -19.89 4.89 2.41
N ASN A 64 -19.45 6.15 2.47
CA ASN A 64 -18.54 6.74 1.48
C ASN A 64 -17.12 6.15 1.55
N GLU A 65 -16.59 5.90 2.75
CA GLU A 65 -15.27 5.26 2.93
C GLU A 65 -15.30 3.79 2.50
N ILE A 66 -16.37 3.06 2.85
CA ILE A 66 -16.60 1.70 2.36
C ILE A 66 -16.65 1.69 0.83
N LYS A 67 -17.43 2.61 0.23
CA LYS A 67 -17.50 2.73 -1.23
C LYS A 67 -16.15 3.04 -1.85
N LYS A 68 -15.33 3.92 -1.26
CA LYS A 68 -13.98 4.21 -1.77
C LYS A 68 -13.10 2.96 -1.76
N VAL A 69 -13.00 2.26 -0.63
CA VAL A 69 -12.22 1.02 -0.50
C VAL A 69 -12.73 -0.02 -1.51
N VAL A 70 -14.03 -0.28 -1.53
CA VAL A 70 -14.67 -1.23 -2.43
C VAL A 70 -14.42 -0.87 -3.90
N HIS A 71 -14.52 0.41 -4.29
CA HIS A 71 -14.30 0.84 -5.68
C HIS A 71 -12.82 0.75 -6.10
N THR A 72 -11.89 1.12 -5.22
CA THR A 72 -10.45 0.94 -5.42
C THR A 72 -10.05 -0.52 -5.68
N PHE A 73 -10.71 -1.49 -5.03
CA PHE A 73 -10.39 -2.92 -5.18
C PHE A 73 -11.23 -3.65 -6.25
N ILE A 74 -12.19 -2.99 -6.89
CA ILE A 74 -13.07 -3.58 -7.91
C ILE A 74 -12.83 -2.97 -9.30
N GLU A 75 -12.52 -1.68 -9.37
CA GLU A 75 -12.41 -0.95 -10.63
C GLU A 75 -11.30 0.11 -10.59
N ASP A 76 -10.05 -0.27 -10.32
CA ASP A 76 -8.95 0.65 -10.58
C ASP A 76 -8.02 0.15 -11.70
N PRO A 77 -8.26 0.58 -12.96
CA PRO A 77 -7.31 0.42 -14.05
C PRO A 77 -5.92 0.95 -13.69
N LEU A 78 -5.81 1.97 -12.82
CA LEU A 78 -4.52 2.49 -12.35
C LEU A 78 -3.82 1.46 -11.47
N HIS A 79 -4.56 0.73 -10.63
CA HIS A 79 -3.98 -0.34 -9.81
C HIS A 79 -3.46 -1.50 -10.68
N GLU A 80 -4.23 -1.92 -11.69
CA GLU A 80 -3.78 -2.94 -12.64
C GLU A 80 -2.56 -2.47 -13.46
N ASN A 81 -2.54 -1.21 -13.90
CA ASN A 81 -1.41 -0.61 -14.60
C ASN A 81 -0.17 -0.55 -13.71
N ILE A 82 -0.27 -0.03 -12.48
CA ILE A 82 0.83 0.03 -11.52
C ILE A 82 1.40 -1.38 -11.23
N LEU A 83 0.54 -2.39 -11.09
CA LEU A 83 0.99 -3.78 -10.91
C LEU A 83 1.69 -4.35 -12.15
N ASN A 84 1.21 -4.03 -13.36
CA ASN A 84 1.83 -4.47 -14.60
C ASN A 84 3.17 -3.76 -14.86
N ASP A 85 3.23 -2.45 -14.62
CA ASP A 85 4.42 -1.63 -14.83
C ASP A 85 5.51 -1.98 -13.82
N SER A 86 5.15 -2.14 -12.55
CA SER A 86 6.08 -2.66 -11.52
C SER A 86 6.60 -4.06 -11.87
N LYS A 87 5.75 -4.94 -12.39
CA LYS A 87 6.17 -6.27 -12.85
C LYS A 87 7.16 -6.18 -14.02
N SER A 88 6.97 -5.26 -14.95
CA SER A 88 7.93 -5.01 -16.04
C SER A 88 9.27 -4.55 -15.47
N ILE A 89 9.26 -3.52 -14.62
CA ILE A 89 10.47 -2.99 -13.97
C ILE A 89 11.22 -4.09 -13.23
N ILE A 90 10.54 -4.87 -12.37
CA ILE A 90 11.16 -5.94 -11.59
C ILE A 90 11.77 -7.03 -12.49
N ASN A 91 11.17 -7.30 -13.65
CA ASN A 91 11.69 -8.29 -14.58
C ASN A 91 12.97 -7.81 -15.28
N ASP A 92 13.09 -6.51 -15.55
CA ASP A 92 14.24 -5.90 -16.22
C ASP A 92 15.47 -5.79 -15.29
N LEU A 93 15.25 -5.72 -13.97
CA LEU A 93 16.33 -5.72 -12.98
C LEU A 93 17.18 -7.00 -13.07
N LYS A 94 18.50 -6.88 -12.92
CA LYS A 94 19.47 -8.00 -12.95
C LYS A 94 19.51 -8.83 -11.67
N PHE A 95 18.35 -9.10 -11.05
CA PHE A 95 18.22 -9.97 -9.88
C PHE A 95 17.87 -11.41 -10.23
N ASN A 96 18.23 -12.34 -9.32
CA ASN A 96 17.76 -13.73 -9.43
C ASN A 96 16.25 -13.84 -9.18
N SER A 97 15.64 -14.94 -9.64
CA SER A 97 14.19 -15.13 -9.56
C SER A 97 13.65 -15.09 -8.13
N LEU A 98 14.40 -15.60 -7.14
CA LEU A 98 13.98 -15.58 -5.75
C LEU A 98 13.87 -14.15 -5.21
N LYS A 99 14.86 -13.31 -5.50
CA LYS A 99 14.87 -11.90 -5.11
C LYS A 99 13.75 -11.12 -5.80
N LYS A 100 13.51 -11.35 -7.10
CA LYS A 100 12.38 -10.78 -7.83
C LYS A 100 11.03 -11.15 -7.20
N ILE A 101 10.85 -12.40 -6.76
CA ILE A 101 9.62 -12.84 -6.07
C ILE A 101 9.45 -12.10 -4.74
N LYS A 102 10.52 -11.95 -3.95
CA LYS A 102 10.45 -11.21 -2.68
C LYS A 102 10.07 -9.75 -2.89
N ILE A 103 10.76 -9.04 -3.78
CA ILE A 103 10.48 -7.64 -4.12
C ILE A 103 9.02 -7.48 -4.56
N ARG A 104 8.53 -8.37 -5.43
CA ARG A 104 7.13 -8.34 -5.88
C ARG A 104 6.14 -8.54 -4.73
N ASN A 105 6.43 -9.45 -3.80
CA ASN A 105 5.56 -9.67 -2.65
C ASN A 105 5.52 -8.43 -1.74
N TYR A 106 6.68 -7.79 -1.50
CA TYR A 106 6.74 -6.52 -0.76
C TYR A 106 5.97 -5.41 -1.48
N PHE A 107 6.15 -5.29 -2.80
CA PHE A 107 5.44 -4.30 -3.60
C PHE A 107 3.92 -4.47 -3.53
N ASN A 108 3.43 -5.70 -3.67
CA ASN A 108 2.00 -5.98 -3.55
C ASN A 108 1.43 -5.60 -2.18
N ASN A 109 2.18 -5.86 -1.09
CA ASN A 109 1.79 -5.44 0.24
C ASN A 109 1.79 -3.91 0.39
N LEU A 110 2.84 -3.25 -0.12
CA LEU A 110 2.96 -1.79 -0.15
C LEU A 110 1.79 -1.09 -0.83
N ILE A 111 1.33 -1.63 -1.95
CA ILE A 111 0.16 -1.07 -2.64
C ILE A 111 -1.09 -1.19 -1.77
N ILE A 112 -1.25 -2.26 -1.01
CA ILE A 112 -2.35 -2.40 -0.04
C ILE A 112 -2.19 -1.36 1.08
N ASP A 113 -0.96 -1.16 1.56
CA ASP A 113 -0.64 -0.26 2.67
C ASP A 113 -0.77 1.23 2.29
N LEU A 114 -0.62 1.62 1.02
CA LEU A 114 -0.88 2.99 0.55
C LEU A 114 -2.29 3.49 0.90
N TYR A 115 -3.27 2.58 0.97
CA TYR A 115 -4.65 2.93 1.29
C TYR A 115 -4.91 3.02 2.81
N ASN A 116 -3.95 2.57 3.63
CA ASN A 116 -3.99 2.69 5.08
C ASN A 116 -2.57 2.86 5.66
N PRO A 117 -1.91 3.99 5.38
CA PRO A 117 -0.52 4.17 5.72
C PRO A 117 -0.37 4.25 7.24
N THR A 118 0.43 3.35 7.79
CA THR A 118 0.87 3.44 9.19
C THR A 118 1.92 4.56 9.34
N SER A 119 2.21 4.99 10.58
CA SER A 119 3.27 5.97 10.85
C SER A 119 4.62 5.56 10.25
N TYR A 120 4.90 4.26 10.20
CA TYR A 120 6.09 3.72 9.55
C TYR A 120 6.13 4.06 8.05
N HIS A 121 5.05 3.83 7.31
CA HIS A 121 4.97 4.12 5.88
C HIS A 121 5.15 5.61 5.58
N ILE A 122 4.55 6.47 6.42
CA ILE A 122 4.70 7.94 6.29
C ILE A 122 6.16 8.36 6.51
N GLU A 123 6.84 7.77 7.50
CA GLU A 123 8.26 8.05 7.73
C GLU A 123 9.14 7.59 6.58
N VAL A 124 8.91 6.39 6.06
CA VAL A 124 9.62 5.87 4.89
C VAL A 124 9.39 6.73 3.66
N GLU A 125 8.15 7.15 3.41
CA GLU A 125 7.80 8.05 2.30
C GLU A 125 8.57 9.37 2.38
N ASN A 126 8.62 9.99 3.56
CA ASN A 126 9.34 11.25 3.78
C ASN A 126 10.86 11.13 3.55
N ILE A 127 11.42 9.92 3.66
CA ILE A 127 12.85 9.67 3.41
C ILE A 127 13.07 9.38 1.93
N ILE A 128 12.36 8.43 1.34
CA ILE A 128 12.69 7.88 0.02
C ILE A 128 12.14 8.76 -1.11
N LYS A 129 10.89 9.23 -1.00
CA LYS A 129 10.20 9.92 -2.09
C LYS A 129 10.94 11.19 -2.55
N PRO A 130 11.48 12.05 -1.66
CA PRO A 130 12.28 13.20 -2.09
C PRO A 130 13.57 12.80 -2.81
N LEU A 131 14.22 11.71 -2.42
CA LEU A 131 15.45 11.23 -3.06
C LEU A 131 15.17 10.71 -4.47
N VAL A 132 14.10 9.94 -4.64
CA VAL A 132 13.64 9.47 -5.95
C VAL A 132 13.28 10.67 -6.84
N ALA A 133 12.50 11.62 -6.32
CA ALA A 133 12.11 12.82 -7.07
C ALA A 133 13.34 13.58 -7.57
N HIS A 134 14.33 13.80 -6.69
CA HIS A 134 15.56 14.50 -7.08
C HIS A 134 16.31 13.79 -8.23
N LEU A 135 16.43 12.47 -8.20
CA LEU A 135 17.14 11.69 -9.22
C LEU A 135 16.38 11.64 -10.55
N VAL A 136 15.05 11.49 -10.50
CA VAL A 136 14.20 11.50 -11.69
C VAL A 136 14.18 12.90 -12.33
N GLU A 137 14.08 13.96 -11.53
CA GLU A 137 14.16 15.35 -12.01
C GLU A 137 15.55 15.70 -12.57
N ALA A 138 16.62 15.09 -12.04
CA ALA A 138 17.97 15.20 -12.59
C ALA A 138 18.15 14.44 -13.92
N GLY A 139 17.13 13.71 -14.38
CA GLY A 139 17.12 13.00 -15.65
C GLY A 139 17.83 11.65 -15.61
N VAL A 140 18.00 11.04 -14.44
CA VAL A 140 18.50 9.66 -14.33
C VAL A 140 17.41 8.71 -14.84
N ASP A 141 17.69 7.99 -15.92
CA ASP A 141 16.75 7.08 -16.60
C ASP A 141 17.01 5.59 -16.28
N ASP A 142 18.19 5.26 -15.76
CA ASP A 142 18.52 3.91 -15.31
C ASP A 142 18.01 3.64 -13.89
N ILE A 143 16.98 2.78 -13.78
CA ILE A 143 16.39 2.36 -12.51
C ILE A 143 17.42 1.64 -11.60
N GLU A 144 18.37 0.88 -12.17
CA GLU A 144 19.42 0.24 -11.36
C GLU A 144 20.34 1.29 -10.72
N ALA A 145 20.67 2.36 -11.46
CA ALA A 145 21.46 3.47 -10.93
C ALA A 145 20.71 4.22 -9.82
N ILE A 146 19.40 4.46 -9.99
CA ILE A 146 18.55 5.07 -8.95
C ILE A 146 18.54 4.21 -7.68
N ILE A 147 18.37 2.90 -7.82
CA ILE A 147 18.36 1.98 -6.68
C ILE A 147 19.67 2.02 -5.92
N GLU A 148 20.81 1.94 -6.61
CA GLU A 148 22.12 1.94 -5.97
C GLU A 148 22.45 3.28 -5.28
N GLU A 149 22.12 4.40 -5.92
CA GLU A 149 22.34 5.73 -5.33
C GLU A 149 21.48 5.93 -4.06
N ILE A 150 20.20 5.55 -4.10
CA ILE A 150 19.32 5.66 -2.93
C ILE A 150 19.79 4.73 -1.80
N LYS A 151 20.26 3.51 -2.10
CA LYS A 151 20.84 2.62 -1.09
C LYS A 151 22.02 3.29 -0.38
N ILE A 152 22.90 3.96 -1.11
CA ILE A 152 24.05 4.69 -0.54
C ILE A 152 23.56 5.81 0.38
N GLN A 153 22.58 6.60 -0.06
CA GLN A 153 22.06 7.72 0.73
C GLN A 153 21.30 7.26 1.98
N VAL A 154 20.46 6.23 1.86
CA VAL A 154 19.73 5.63 2.99
C VAL A 154 20.70 5.00 4.00
N SER A 155 21.78 4.36 3.55
CA SER A 155 22.79 3.78 4.45
C SER A 155 23.47 4.82 5.35
N ASN A 156 23.53 6.07 4.89
CA ASN A 156 24.07 7.22 5.64
C ASN A 156 23.01 7.98 6.44
N HIS A 157 21.73 7.59 6.33
CA HIS A 157 20.63 8.29 6.99
C HIS A 157 20.55 7.93 8.48
N PRO A 158 20.22 8.88 9.38
CA PRO A 158 20.10 8.63 10.82
C PRO A 158 19.10 7.53 11.21
N ARG A 159 18.15 7.24 10.33
CA ARG A 159 17.09 6.22 10.52
C ARG A 159 17.23 5.01 9.60
N LYS A 160 18.45 4.64 9.20
CA LYS A 160 18.70 3.49 8.31
C LYS A 160 18.05 2.19 8.77
N GLU A 161 17.91 2.00 10.09
CA GLU A 161 17.29 0.83 10.73
C GLU A 161 15.83 0.59 10.28
N LEU A 162 15.13 1.65 9.84
CA LEU A 162 13.78 1.54 9.29
C LEU A 162 13.77 0.91 7.88
N LEU A 163 14.92 0.82 7.21
CA LEU A 163 15.05 0.42 5.80
C LEU A 163 16.09 -0.69 5.61
N ASP A 164 16.33 -1.48 6.66
CA ASP A 164 17.34 -2.55 6.67
C ASP A 164 17.01 -3.70 5.72
N VAL A 165 15.73 -3.87 5.37
CA VAL A 165 15.27 -4.90 4.44
C VAL A 165 15.41 -4.41 3.01
N GLU A 166 16.46 -4.87 2.33
CA GLU A 166 16.79 -4.44 0.96
C GLU A 166 15.64 -4.64 -0.04
N ASP A 167 14.93 -5.77 0.03
CA ASP A 167 13.83 -6.09 -0.89
C ASP A 167 12.64 -5.13 -0.72
N GLU A 168 12.41 -4.65 0.51
CA GLU A 168 11.37 -3.69 0.85
C GLU A 168 11.77 -2.28 0.41
N LEU A 169 13.02 -1.89 0.60
CA LEU A 169 13.56 -0.62 0.10
C LEU A 169 13.41 -0.52 -1.43
N ILE A 170 13.79 -1.58 -2.15
CA ILE A 170 13.64 -1.62 -3.62
C ILE A 170 12.16 -1.48 -4.03
N ALA A 171 11.24 -2.13 -3.32
CA ALA A 171 9.82 -2.00 -3.61
C ALA A 171 9.30 -0.57 -3.41
N HIS A 172 9.71 0.12 -2.36
CA HIS A 172 9.38 1.53 -2.13
C HIS A 172 9.94 2.44 -3.25
N ILE A 173 11.20 2.23 -3.65
CA ILE A 173 11.82 3.00 -4.73
C ILE A 173 11.01 2.85 -6.03
N ILE A 174 10.67 1.62 -6.43
CA ILE A 174 9.87 1.35 -7.63
C ILE A 174 8.52 2.04 -7.54
N LEU A 175 7.87 1.99 -6.37
CA LEU A 175 6.57 2.63 -6.17
C LEU A 175 6.65 4.14 -6.39
N TYR A 176 7.64 4.81 -5.80
CA TYR A 176 7.76 6.26 -5.93
C TYR A 176 8.19 6.68 -7.34
N ILE A 177 9.01 5.88 -8.04
CA ILE A 177 9.30 6.09 -9.47
C ILE A 177 7.99 6.10 -10.28
N LEU A 178 7.13 5.09 -10.09
CA LEU A 178 5.85 4.99 -10.80
C LEU A 178 4.92 6.18 -10.48
N GLN A 179 4.89 6.62 -9.22
CA GLN A 179 4.10 7.80 -8.81
C GLN A 179 4.61 9.11 -9.41
N ILE A 180 5.94 9.27 -9.57
CA ILE A 180 6.55 10.50 -10.11
C ILE A 180 6.42 10.57 -11.63
N ILE A 181 6.58 9.45 -12.33
CA ILE A 181 6.48 9.39 -13.81
C ILE A 181 5.03 9.60 -14.29
N GLY A 182 4.05 9.41 -13.40
CA GLY A 182 2.64 9.66 -13.69
C GLY A 182 2.00 8.50 -14.43
N ILE A 183 1.67 7.46 -13.67
CA ILE A 183 0.59 6.52 -13.99
C ILE A 183 -0.61 6.89 -13.14
#